data_AF-A0A947R531-F1
#
_entry.id   AF-A0A947R531-F1
#
_cell.length_a   1.000
_cell.length_b   1.000
_cell.length_c   1.000
_cell.angle_alpha   90.00
_cell.angle_beta   90.00
_cell.angle_gamma   90.00
#
_symmetry.space_group_name_H-M   'P 1'
#
loop_
_entity.id
_entity.type
_entity.pdbx_description
1 polymer ?
#
loop_
_entity_poly.entity_id
_entity_poly.type
_entity_poly.pdbx_seq_one_letter_code
_entity_poly.pdbx_strand_id
1 'polypeptide(L)'
;MKTGLILYVVGDEPEMFDVKAEVLKSKLALNADRVEIVARREGHYDIHDAWMSLIVKGMTQIRCLTAQFEGSKSLKPTGRELRLC
;
A
#
# COMPACT_ATOMS: atom_id res chain seq x y z
N MET A 1 -14.19 12.45 6.44
CA MET A 1 -12.71 12.52 6.51
C MET A 1 -12.18 11.55 5.46
N LYS A 2 -11.28 11.96 4.56
CA LYS A 2 -10.77 11.08 3.47
C LYS A 2 -9.58 10.27 3.97
N THR A 3 -9.60 8.98 3.72
CA THR A 3 -8.64 8.00 4.24
C THR A 3 -7.66 7.57 3.15
N GLY A 4 -6.37 7.70 3.45
CA GLY A 4 -5.28 7.17 2.64
C GLY A 4 -4.70 5.94 3.31
N LEU A 5 -4.21 5.01 2.50
CA LEU A 5 -3.46 3.86 2.96
C LEU A 5 -2.15 3.74 2.17
N ILE A 6 -1.05 3.50 2.86
CA ILE A 6 0.21 3.08 2.26
C ILE A 6 0.36 1.58 2.54
N LEU A 7 0.52 0.78 1.49
CA LEU A 7 0.84 -0.64 1.61
C LEU A 7 2.36 -0.80 1.38
N TYR A 8 3.10 -1.02 2.47
CA TYR A 8 4.53 -1.24 2.44
C TYR A 8 4.81 -2.74 2.28
N VAL A 9 5.22 -3.15 1.09
CA VAL A 9 5.44 -4.56 0.76
C VAL A 9 6.84 -4.97 1.17
N VAL A 10 6.93 -6.04 1.96
CA VAL A 10 8.19 -6.60 2.44
C VAL A 10 8.38 -8.03 1.93
N GLY A 11 9.63 -8.45 1.80
CA GLY A 11 10.01 -9.76 1.29
C GLY A 11 10.36 -9.75 -0.20
N ASP A 12 10.52 -10.94 -0.77
CA ASP A 12 10.89 -11.10 -2.17
C ASP A 12 9.69 -10.88 -3.09
N GLU A 13 9.85 -9.93 -4.01
CA GLU A 13 8.86 -9.60 -5.01
C GLU A 13 8.92 -10.58 -6.19
N PRO A 14 7.79 -11.24 -6.53
CA PRO A 14 7.72 -12.14 -7.68
C PRO A 14 8.09 -11.41 -8.98
N GLU A 15 8.66 -12.13 -9.95
CA GLU A 15 9.00 -11.53 -11.25
C GLU A 15 7.79 -11.02 -12.03
N MET A 16 6.65 -11.67 -11.88
CA MET A 16 5.39 -11.29 -12.51
C MET A 16 4.38 -10.98 -11.41
N PHE A 17 4.41 -9.74 -10.92
CA PHE A 17 3.44 -9.22 -9.97
C PHE A 17 2.79 -7.95 -10.53
N ASP A 18 1.45 -7.92 -10.60
CA ASP A 18 0.71 -6.71 -11.00
C ASP A 18 0.24 -5.97 -9.75
N VAL A 19 0.98 -4.92 -9.40
CA VAL A 19 0.66 -4.04 -8.28
C VAL A 19 -0.76 -3.48 -8.40
N LYS A 20 -1.25 -3.10 -9.59
CA LYS A 20 -2.55 -2.44 -9.75
C LYS A 20 -3.73 -3.36 -9.44
N ALA A 21 -3.68 -4.60 -9.91
CA ALA A 21 -4.73 -5.58 -9.64
C ALA A 21 -4.85 -5.89 -8.14
N GLU A 22 -3.71 -6.05 -7.47
CA GLU A 22 -3.69 -6.29 -6.02
C GLU A 22 -4.00 -5.04 -5.19
N VAL A 23 -3.64 -3.84 -5.65
CA VAL A 23 -4.11 -2.57 -5.06
C VAL A 23 -5.62 -2.51 -5.04
N LEU A 24 -6.28 -2.85 -6.14
CA LEU A 24 -7.74 -2.79 -6.24
C LEU A 24 -8.40 -3.75 -5.24
N LYS A 25 -7.91 -4.99 -5.15
CA LYS A 25 -8.38 -5.97 -4.17
C LYS A 25 -8.12 -5.50 -2.73
N SER A 26 -6.92 -4.99 -2.46
CA SER A 26 -6.53 -4.51 -1.14
C SER A 26 -7.33 -3.28 -0.72
N LYS A 27 -7.59 -2.34 -1.63
CA LYS A 27 -8.40 -1.16 -1.38
C LYS A 27 -9.82 -1.54 -0.95
N LEU A 28 -10.42 -2.52 -1.64
CA LEU A 28 -11.74 -3.06 -1.28
C LEU A 28 -11.72 -3.76 0.09
N ALA A 29 -10.67 -4.51 0.40
CA ALA A 29 -10.53 -5.23 1.67
C ALA A 29 -10.21 -4.31 2.86
N LEU A 30 -9.49 -3.21 2.64
CA LEU A 30 -8.92 -2.35 3.69
C LEU A 30 -9.72 -1.05 3.91
N ASN A 31 -10.79 -0.86 3.15
CA ASN A 31 -11.74 0.26 3.26
C ASN A 31 -11.02 1.64 3.32
N ALA A 32 -10.25 1.94 2.28
CA ALA A 32 -9.54 3.22 2.12
C ALA A 32 -9.99 3.94 0.84
N ASP A 33 -10.05 5.27 0.88
CA ASP A 33 -10.42 6.08 -0.29
C ASP A 33 -9.32 6.07 -1.35
N ARG A 34 -8.04 6.02 -0.92
CA ARG A 34 -6.87 5.83 -1.78
C ARG A 34 -5.84 4.90 -1.14
N VAL A 35 -5.18 4.12 -1.99
CA VAL A 35 -4.07 3.25 -1.60
C VAL A 35 -2.88 3.59 -2.47
N GLU A 36 -1.71 3.78 -1.86
CA GLU A 36 -0.41 3.84 -2.52
C GLU A 36 0.42 2.63 -2.08
N ILE A 37 1.29 2.13 -2.95
CA ILE A 37 2.16 0.98 -2.66
C ILE A 37 3.61 1.40 -2.70
N VAL A 38 4.36 0.89 -1.74
CA VAL A 38 5.82 0.93 -1.72
C VAL A 38 6.30 -0.52 -1.80
N ALA A 39 6.87 -0.91 -2.93
CA ALA A 39 7.49 -2.22 -3.15
C ALA A 39 8.86 -2.05 -3.84
N ARG A 40 9.61 -3.14 -3.98
CA ARG A 40 11.02 -3.07 -4.37
C ARG A 40 11.21 -2.79 -5.86
N ARG A 41 10.33 -3.31 -6.71
CA ARG A 41 10.42 -3.22 -8.18
C ARG A 41 9.39 -2.26 -8.76
N GLU A 42 8.22 -2.16 -8.15
CA GLU A 42 7.11 -1.33 -8.63
C GLU A 42 6.45 -0.49 -7.52
N GLY A 43 5.81 0.62 -7.90
CA GLY A 43 5.16 1.55 -6.97
C GLY A 43 6.02 2.77 -6.61
N HIS A 44 5.77 3.35 -5.44
CA HIS A 44 6.53 4.48 -4.90
C HIS A 44 7.89 4.02 -4.37
N TYR A 45 8.89 4.91 -4.46
CA TYR A 45 10.26 4.62 -4.04
C TYR A 45 10.38 4.38 -2.53
N ASP A 46 9.67 5.20 -1.73
CA ASP A 46 9.63 5.08 -0.29
C ASP A 46 8.27 5.53 0.28
N ILE A 47 8.15 5.41 1.61
CA ILE A 47 6.94 5.79 2.35
C ILE A 47 6.69 7.30 2.25
N HIS A 48 7.73 8.13 2.15
CA HIS A 48 7.58 9.58 2.11
C HIS A 48 6.98 10.05 0.78
N ASP A 49 7.41 9.47 -0.34
CA ASP A 49 6.84 9.72 -1.66
C ASP A 49 5.36 9.29 -1.73
N ALA A 50 5.04 8.09 -1.24
CA ALA A 50 3.67 7.61 -1.13
C ALA A 50 2.80 8.50 -0.22
N TRP A 51 3.33 8.94 0.91
CA TRP A 51 2.64 9.83 1.84
C TRP A 51 2.36 11.20 1.23
N MET A 52 3.35 11.80 0.58
CA MET A 52 3.21 13.08 -0.12
C MET A 52 2.15 12.99 -1.24
N SER A 53 2.19 11.91 -2.02
CA SER A 53 1.20 11.60 -3.05
C SER A 53 -0.24 11.54 -2.50
N LEU A 54 -0.45 10.94 -1.32
CA LEU A 54 -1.75 10.90 -0.65
C LEU A 54 -2.19 12.27 -0.12
N ILE A 55 -1.27 13.05 0.46
CA ILE A 55 -1.55 14.40 0.97
C ILE A 55 -1.99 15.33 -0.15
N VAL A 56 -1.23 15.38 -1.25
CA VAL A 56 -1.55 16.23 -2.41
C VAL A 56 -2.90 15.85 -3.03
N LYS A 57 -3.33 14.58 -2.88
CA LYS A 57 -4.64 14.07 -3.30
C LYS A 57 -5.76 14.29 -2.26
N GLY A 58 -5.49 15.01 -1.17
CA GLY A 58 -6.46 15.45 -0.17
C GLY A 58 -6.86 14.35 0.83
N MET A 59 -6.02 13.35 1.06
CA MET A 59 -6.21 12.38 2.14
C MET A 59 -5.77 12.99 3.47
N THR A 60 -6.63 12.90 4.47
CA THR A 60 -6.43 13.56 5.78
C THR A 60 -6.15 12.58 6.92
N GLN A 61 -6.42 11.30 6.70
CA GLN A 61 -6.10 10.22 7.64
C GLN A 61 -5.32 9.15 6.88
N ILE A 62 -3.99 9.17 7.03
CA ILE A 62 -3.11 8.24 6.31
C ILE A 62 -2.61 7.16 7.27
N ARG A 63 -2.79 5.91 6.86
CA ARG A 63 -2.38 4.72 7.62
C ARG A 63 -1.35 3.98 6.79
N CYS A 64 -0.40 3.31 7.41
CA CYS A 64 0.58 2.49 6.73
C CYS A 64 0.45 1.05 7.24
N LEU A 65 0.27 0.10 6.31
CA LEU A 65 0.19 -1.32 6.61
C LEU A 65 1.36 -2.03 5.94
N THR A 66 2.04 -2.90 6.68
CA THR A 66 3.03 -3.78 6.08
C THR A 66 2.32 -4.98 5.43
N ALA A 67 2.73 -5.37 4.23
CA ALA A 67 2.18 -6.54 3.53
C ALA A 67 3.30 -7.45 3.03
N GLN A 68 2.99 -8.73 2.87
CA GLN A 68 3.91 -9.72 2.32
C GLN A 68 3.26 -10.43 1.14
N PHE A 69 4.08 -10.93 0.22
CA PHE A 69 3.59 -11.81 -0.83
C PHE A 69 3.14 -13.15 -0.25
N GLU A 70 1.90 -13.52 -0.53
CA GLU A 70 1.37 -14.87 -0.30
C GLU A 70 1.38 -15.59 -1.66
N GLY A 71 2.47 -16.31 -1.94
CA GLY A 71 2.73 -16.90 -3.25
C GLY A 71 3.07 -15.86 -4.33
N SER A 72 2.77 -16.17 -5.59
CA SER A 72 3.17 -15.34 -6.74
C SER A 72 2.18 -14.25 -7.14
N LYS A 73 0.98 -14.22 -6.55
CA LYS A 73 -0.14 -13.41 -7.07
C LYS A 73 -0.92 -12.61 -6.04
N SER A 74 -0.61 -12.72 -4.76
CA SER A 74 -1.41 -12.05 -3.71
C SER A 74 -0.54 -11.34 -2.71
N LEU A 75 -1.03 -10.20 -2.23
CA LEU A 75 -0.50 -9.51 -1.06
C LEU A 75 -1.38 -9.80 0.15
N LYS A 76 -0.73 -10.18 1.24
CA LYS A 76 -1.36 -10.36 2.54
C LYS A 76 -0.91 -9.25 3.46
N PRO A 77 -1.81 -8.34 3.87
CA PRO A 77 -1.53 -7.40 4.94
C PRO A 77 -1.13 -8.16 6.19
N THR A 78 0.04 -7.83 6.71
CA THR A 78 0.47 -8.24 8.04
C THR A 78 -0.16 -7.23 8.99
N GLY A 79 -0.86 -7.67 10.05
CA GLY A 79 -1.70 -6.81 10.90
C GLY A 79 -0.98 -5.70 11.69
N ARG A 80 0.23 -5.31 11.30
CA ARG A 80 0.97 -4.17 11.83
C ARG A 80 0.54 -2.90 11.08
N GLU A 81 -0.37 -2.17 11.70
CA GLU A 81 -0.78 -0.84 11.27
C GLU A 81 0.04 0.23 11.98
N LEU A 82 0.72 1.07 11.20
CA LEU A 82 1.38 2.27 11.67
C LEU A 82 0.51 3.46 11.29
N ARG A 83 0.11 4.25 12.29
CA ARG A 83 -0.55 5.52 12.02
C ARG A 83 0.53 6.56 11.78
N LEU A 84 0.54 7.15 10.58
CA LEU A 84 1.41 8.28 10.28
C LEU A 84 0.68 9.53 10.78
N CYS A 85 1.35 10.31 11.61
CA CYS A 85 0.82 11.53 12.22
C CYS A 85 0.56 12.63 11.19
#